data_AF-A0A7C3ARV4-F1
#
_entry.id   AF-A0A7C3ARV4-F1
#
_cell.length_a   1.000
_cell.length_b   1.000
_cell.length_c   1.000
_cell.angle_alpha   90.00
_cell.angle_beta   90.00
_cell.angle_gamma   90.00
#
_symmetry.space_group_name_H-M   'P 1'
#
loop_
_entity.id
_entity.type
_entity.pdbx_description
1 polymer ?
#
loop_
_entity_poly.entity_id
_entity_poly.type
_entity_poly.pdbx_seq_one_letter_code
_entity_poly.pdbx_strand_id
1 'polypeptide(L)' 'VAAKLGGRESDYGDVSVTINAFDHVPITLVLWRGDEELAPNGNILFDASISDYLPTEDVTVLTETLVWKLVRDIPST' A
#
# COMPACT_ATOMS: atom_id res chain seq x y z
N VAL A 1 -4.17 -1.95 -11.62
CA VAL A 1 -4.33 -3.02 -10.62
C VAL A 1 -5.04 -2.52 -9.36
N ALA A 2 -4.46 -1.56 -8.61
CA ALA A 2 -5.04 -1.10 -7.35
C ALA A 2 -6.47 -0.52 -7.41
N ALA A 3 -6.86 0.11 -8.53
CA ALA A 3 -8.23 0.57 -8.75
C ALA A 3 -9.30 -0.54 -8.61
N LYS A 4 -8.96 -1.80 -8.94
CA LYS A 4 -9.87 -2.95 -8.75
C LYS A 4 -10.14 -3.26 -7.27
N LEU A 5 -9.24 -2.84 -6.39
CA LEU A 5 -9.37 -2.95 -4.94
C LEU A 5 -9.95 -1.67 -4.31
N GLY A 6 -10.52 -0.77 -5.13
CA GLY A 6 -11.01 0.53 -4.67
C GLY A 6 -9.89 1.53 -4.34
N GLY A 7 -8.68 1.29 -4.83
CA GLY A 7 -7.55 2.18 -4.62
C GLY A 7 -7.72 3.52 -5.33
N ARG A 8 -7.40 4.60 -4.62
CA ARG A 8 -7.34 5.97 -5.14
C ARG A 8 -5.89 6.46 -5.17
N GLU A 9 -5.53 7.21 -6.21
CA GLU A 9 -4.23 7.85 -6.27
C GLU A 9 -4.02 8.81 -5.09
N SER A 10 -2.76 8.92 -4.67
CA SER A 10 -2.33 9.82 -3.62
C SER A 10 -1.11 10.62 -4.07
N ASP A 11 -0.83 11.72 -3.39
CA ASP A 11 0.21 12.68 -3.77
C ASP A 11 1.50 12.46 -2.96
N TYR A 12 2.03 11.24 -3.03
CA TYR A 12 3.30 10.84 -2.40
C TYR A 12 4.19 10.10 -3.40
N GLY A 13 5.50 10.32 -3.29
CA GLY A 13 6.50 9.64 -4.10
C GLY A 13 6.30 9.82 -5.61
N ASP A 14 6.82 8.87 -6.41
CA ASP A 14 6.60 8.87 -7.86
C ASP A 14 5.27 8.21 -8.23
N VAL A 15 4.87 7.20 -7.45
CA VAL A 15 3.59 6.51 -7.58
C VAL A 15 3.08 6.22 -6.18
N SER A 16 1.86 6.64 -5.86
CA SER A 16 1.21 6.19 -4.64
C SER A 16 -0.27 5.93 -4.80
N VAL A 17 -0.77 5.01 -3.98
CA VAL A 17 -2.17 4.63 -3.95
C VAL A 17 -2.61 4.38 -2.51
N THR A 18 -3.75 4.95 -2.15
CA THR A 18 -4.45 4.65 -0.89
C THR A 18 -5.57 3.68 -1.14
N ILE A 19 -5.60 2.58 -0.39
CA ILE A 19 -6.66 1.58 -0.41
C ILE A 19 -7.27 1.53 0.98
N ASN A 20 -8.58 1.73 1.06
CA ASN A 20 -9.31 1.55 2.32
C ASN A 20 -9.59 0.05 2.47
N ALA A 21 -8.79 -0.62 3.29
CA ALA A 21 -8.98 -2.05 3.54
C ALA A 21 -10.27 -2.32 4.35
N PHE A 22 -10.62 -1.37 5.21
CA PHE A 22 -11.89 -1.22 5.94
C PHE A 22 -12.26 0.27 6.01
N ASP A 23 -13.48 0.60 6.45
CA ASP A 23 -14.01 1.98 6.48
C ASP A 23 -13.10 3.01 7.19
N HIS A 24 -12.32 2.56 8.17
CA HIS A 24 -11.42 3.40 8.95
C HIS A 24 -9.95 2.97 8.91
N VAL A 25 -9.59 2.13 7.93
CA VAL A 25 -8.22 1.60 7.79
C VAL A 25 -7.69 1.94 6.39
N PRO A 26 -7.34 3.22 6.13
CA PRO A 26 -6.65 3.60 4.91
C PRO A 26 -5.20 3.13 4.96
N ILE A 27 -4.77 2.37 3.95
CA ILE A 27 -3.39 1.93 3.77
C ILE A 27 -2.86 2.60 2.51
N THR A 28 -1.77 3.35 2.62
CA THR A 28 -1.15 4.04 1.48
C THR A 28 0.17 3.38 1.12
N LEU A 29 0.27 2.89 -0.10
CA LEU A 29 1.50 2.38 -0.68
C LEU A 29 2.16 3.51 -1.47
N VAL A 30 3.43 3.79 -1.19
CA VAL A 30 4.22 4.80 -1.87
C VAL A 30 5.45 4.12 -2.47
N LEU A 31 5.70 4.34 -3.75
CA LEU A 31 6.83 3.81 -4.49
C LEU A 31 7.65 4.95 -5.08
N TRP A 32 8.97 4.84 -4.93
CA TRP A 32 9.96 5.68 -5.57
C TRP A 32 10.72 4.83 -6.59
N ARG A 33 10.83 5.35 -7.81
CA ARG A 33 11.70 4.78 -8.82
C ARG A 33 13.14 5.05 -8.41
N GLY A 34 13.99 4.06 -8.62
CA GLY A 34 15.42 4.26 -8.51
C GLY A 34 15.95 4.97 -9.75
N ASP A 35 17.17 5.47 -9.62
CA ASP A 35 17.96 6.05 -10.69
C ASP A 35 19.40 5.48 -10.64
N GLU A 36 20.34 6.15 -11.30
CA GLU A 36 21.75 5.73 -11.36
C GLU A 36 22.46 5.82 -10.00
N GLU A 37 21.95 6.62 -9.07
CA GLU A 37 22.59 6.90 -7.77
C GLU A 37 21.84 6.22 -6.61
N LEU A 38 20.53 6.03 -6.72
CA LEU A 38 19.65 5.53 -5.67
C LEU A 38 18.82 4.32 -6.12
N ALA A 39 18.76 3.28 -5.29
CA ALA A 39 17.91 2.12 -5.54
C ALA A 39 16.41 2.47 -5.40
N PRO A 40 15.51 1.77 -6.13
CA PRO A 40 14.07 1.93 -5.92
C PRO A 40 13.68 1.58 -4.50
N ASN A 41 12.66 2.27 -3.98
CA ASN A 41 12.21 2.11 -2.60
C ASN A 41 10.67 2.15 -2.54
N GLY A 42 10.09 1.62 -1.47
CA GLY A 42 8.68 1.73 -1.18
C GLY A 42 8.39 1.81 0.32
N ASN A 43 7.38 2.60 0.66
CA ASN A 43 6.88 2.75 2.03
C ASN A 43 5.40 2.39 2.09
N ILE A 44 4.99 1.91 3.26
CA ILE A 44 3.58 1.68 3.59
C ILE A 44 3.23 2.64 4.72
N LEU A 45 2.27 3.52 4.48
CA LEU A 45 1.81 4.50 5.44
C LEU A 45 0.44 4.09 5.97
N PHE A 46 0.29 4.23 7.28
CA PHE A 46 -0.96 3.99 8.00
C PHE A 46 -1.42 5.29 8.64
N ASP A 47 -2.74 5.42 8.84
CA ASP A 47 -3.24 6.45 9.74
C ASP A 47 -2.76 6.17 11.17
N ALA A 48 -2.49 7.23 11.93
CA ALA A 48 -2.00 7.11 13.30
C ALA A 48 -2.99 6.38 14.22
N SER A 49 -4.28 6.40 13.92
CA SER A 49 -5.31 5.70 14.70
C SER A 49 -5.37 4.20 14.46
N ILE A 50 -4.56 3.62 13.55
CA ILE A 50 -4.69 2.20 13.18
C ILE A 50 -4.54 1.26 14.39
N SER A 51 -3.67 1.60 15.34
CA SER A 51 -3.44 0.83 16.57
C SER A 51 -4.62 0.86 17.54
N ASP A 52 -5.57 1.78 17.34
CA ASP A 52 -6.77 1.88 18.18
C ASP A 52 -7.81 0.82 17.80
N TYR A 53 -7.71 0.27 16.58
CA TYR A 53 -8.67 -0.69 16.03
C TYR A 53 -8.06 -2.07 15.76
N LEU A 54 -6.77 -2.14 15.39
CA LEU A 54 -6.11 -3.37 15.00
C LEU A 54 -4.81 -3.58 15.77
N PRO A 55 -4.57 -4.78 16.32
CA PRO A 55 -3.26 -5.14 16.86
C PRO A 55 -2.23 -5.21 15.73
N THR A 56 -0.95 -5.03 16.08
CA THR A 56 0.17 -5.01 15.12
C THR A 56 0.23 -6.25 14.22
N GLU A 57 -0.10 -7.42 14.76
CA GLU A 57 -0.15 -8.67 13.99
C GLU A 57 -1.20 -8.61 12.88
N ASP A 58 -2.41 -8.14 13.19
CA ASP A 58 -3.49 -8.01 12.21
C ASP A 58 -3.15 -6.96 11.14
N VAL A 59 -2.52 -5.84 11.52
CA VAL A 59 -2.01 -4.84 10.56
C VAL A 59 -1.01 -5.48 9.60
N THR A 60 -0.13 -6.33 10.11
CA THR A 60 0.88 -7.04 9.31
C THR A 60 0.22 -7.98 8.30
N VAL A 61 -0.70 -8.85 8.76
CA VAL A 61 -1.42 -9.80 7.91
C VAL A 61 -2.30 -9.09 6.88
N LEU A 62 -2.96 -8.01 7.27
CA LEU A 62 -3.79 -7.19 6.38
C LEU A 62 -2.96 -6.59 5.25
N THR A 63 -1.81 -6.03 5.61
CA THR A 63 -0.88 -5.40 4.67
C THR A 63 -0.29 -6.44 3.72
N GLU A 64 0.16 -7.58 4.23
CA GLU A 64 0.62 -8.71 3.41
C GLU A 64 -0.46 -9.14 2.40
N THR A 65 -1.69 -9.34 2.88
CA THR A 65 -2.82 -9.77 2.04
C THR A 65 -3.10 -8.76 0.93
N LEU A 66 -3.06 -7.46 1.26
CA LEU A 66 -3.26 -6.39 0.29
C LEU A 66 -2.17 -6.40 -0.78
N VAL A 67 -0.89 -6.47 -0.37
CA VAL A 67 0.25 -6.48 -1.29
C VAL A 67 0.21 -7.71 -2.19
N TRP A 68 -0.10 -8.90 -1.67
CA TRP A 68 -0.22 -10.10 -2.49
C TRP A 68 -1.36 -10.03 -3.51
N LYS A 69 -2.50 -9.42 -3.16
CA LYS A 69 -3.57 -9.17 -4.13
C LYS A 69 -3.10 -8.28 -5.27
N LEU A 70 -2.30 -7.26 -4.97
CA LEU A 70 -1.74 -6.38 -6.00
C LEU A 70 -0.73 -7.14 -6.88
N VAL A 71 0.19 -7.90 -6.29
CA VAL A 71 1.23 -8.63 -7.03
C VAL A 71 0.62 -9.72 -7.94
N ARG A 72 -0.37 -10.47 -7.45
CA ARG A 72 -1.04 -11.53 -8.24
C ARG A 72 -1.81 -11.00 -9.44
N ASP A 73 -2.30 -9.77 -9.35
CA ASP A 73 -3.02 -9.12 -10.44
C ASP A 73 -2.09 -8.49 -11.49
N ILE A 74 -0.76 -8.51 -11.28
CA ILE A 74 0.22 -8.11 -12.28
C ILE A 74 0.28 -9.22 -13.35
N PRO A 75 -0.03 -8.93 -14.62
CA PRO A 75 0.09 -9.91 -15.68
C PRO A 75 1.52 -10.43 -15.78
N SER A 76 1.70 -11.76 -15.86
CA SER A 76 2.98 -12.37 -16.20
C SER A 76 3.37 -11.86 -17.59
N THR A 77 4.32 -10.92 -17.64
CA THR A 77 4.85 -10.36 -18.89
C THR A 77 6.02 -11.22 -19.36
#